data_AF-A0A6A4P2F9-F1
#
_entry.id   AF-A0A6A4P2F9-F1
#
_cell.length_a   1.000
_cell.length_b   1.000
_cell.length_c   1.000
_cell.angle_alpha   90.00
_cell.angle_beta   90.00
_cell.angle_gamma   90.00
#
_symmetry.space_group_name_H-M   'P 1'
#
loop_
_entity.id
_entity.type
_entity.pdbx_description
1 polymer ?
#
loop_
_entity_poly.entity_id
_entity_poly.type
_entity_poly.pdbx_seq_one_letter_code
_entity_poly.pdbx_strand_id
1 'polypeptide(L)' 'MTVMLFARLLHGFTWSVPPNESCIDLFESDGGTTKAKPLLAFAKPRLSPEVYDIR' A
#
# COMPACT_ATOMS: atom_id res chain seq x y z
N MET A 1 -16.48 -7.34 -3.71
CA MET A 1 -15.62 -6.75 -4.76
C MET A 1 -14.31 -6.13 -4.23
N THR A 2 -14.19 -5.86 -2.92
CA THR A 2 -13.00 -5.26 -2.26
C THR A 2 -11.71 -6.08 -2.41
N VAL A 3 -11.79 -7.41 -2.35
CA VAL A 3 -10.61 -8.30 -2.50
C VAL A 3 -9.93 -8.12 -3.86
N MET A 4 -10.71 -8.03 -4.94
CA MET A 4 -10.17 -7.88 -6.30
C MET A 4 -9.57 -6.49 -6.54
N LEU A 5 -10.07 -5.45 -5.87
CA LEU A 5 -9.47 -4.12 -5.90
C LEU A 5 -8.14 -4.13 -5.14
N PHE A 6 -8.13 -4.70 -3.93
CA PHE A 6 -6.94 -4.78 -3.10
C PHE A 6 -5.83 -5.61 -3.75
N ALA A 7 -6.16 -6.74 -4.37
CA ALA A 7 -5.20 -7.57 -5.09
C ALA A 7 -4.53 -6.79 -6.25
N ARG A 8 -5.28 -5.97 -6.99
CA ARG A 8 -4.72 -5.12 -8.06
C ARG A 8 -3.77 -4.05 -7.51
N LEU A 9 -4.11 -3.45 -6.37
CA LEU A 9 -3.26 -2.48 -5.69
C LEU A 9 -1.94 -3.12 -5.22
N LEU A 10 -2.00 -4.31 -4.62
CA LEU A 10 -0.79 -5.04 -4.21
C LEU A 10 0.05 -5.48 -5.41
N HIS A 11 -0.60 -5.90 -6.50
CA HIS A 11 0.09 -6.42 -7.66
C HIS A 11 0.75 -5.33 -8.52
N GLY A 12 0.10 -4.17 -8.69
CA GLY A 12 0.57 -3.10 -9.58
C GLY A 12 1.78 -2.30 -9.07
N PHE A 13 2.10 -2.41 -7.78
CA PHE A 13 3.09 -1.58 -7.13
C PHE A 13 4.12 -2.40 -6.35
N THR A 14 5.35 -1.91 -6.32
CA THR A 14 6.36 -2.31 -5.34
C THR A 14 6.21 -1.40 -4.13
N TRP A 15 6.07 -2.02 -2.95
CA TRP A 15 5.81 -1.33 -1.70
C TRP A 15 7.08 -1.23 -0.87
N SER A 16 7.30 -0.09 -0.24
CA SER A 16 8.38 0.12 0.72
C SER A 16 7.89 0.85 1.96
N VAL A 17 8.62 0.67 3.05
CA VAL A 17 8.38 1.41 4.30
C VAL A 17 8.78 2.88 4.10
N PRO A 18 8.06 3.84 4.70
CA PRO A 18 8.50 5.24 4.72
C PRO A 18 9.91 5.39 5.32
N PRO A 19 10.71 6.40 4.92
CA PRO A 19 12.10 6.57 5.37
C PRO A 19 12.28 6.65 6.89
N ASN A 20 11.26 7.07 7.61
CA ASN A 20 11.29 7.25 9.07
C ASN A 20 10.83 6.00 9.84
N GLU A 21 10.44 4.93 9.15
CA GLU A 21 9.94 3.70 9.73
C GLU A 21 10.78 2.50 9.27
N SER A 22 10.95 1.52 10.15
CA SER A 22 11.70 0.29 9.85
C SER A 22 10.83 -0.85 9.34
N CYS A 23 9.52 -0.82 9.64
CA CYS A 23 8.55 -1.82 9.24
C CYS A 23 7.15 -1.19 9.13
N ILE A 24 6.28 -1.80 8.35
CA ILE A 24 4.86 -1.42 8.29
C ILE A 24 4.20 -1.83 9.61
N ASP A 25 3.70 -0.85 10.37
CA ASP A 25 2.92 -1.09 11.58
C ASP A 25 1.58 -1.76 11.20
N LEU A 26 1.36 -2.99 11.70
CA LEU A 26 0.13 -3.76 11.51
C LEU A 26 -0.74 -3.90 12.78
N PHE A 27 -0.42 -3.20 13.87
CA PHE A 27 -1.14 -3.33 15.14
C PHE A 27 -2.59 -2.83 15.07
N GLU A 28 -3.47 -3.56 15.75
CA GLU A 28 -4.88 -3.21 15.92
C GLU A 28 -5.07 -2.25 17.10
N SER A 29 -6.11 -1.42 17.01
CA SER A 29 -6.57 -0.55 18.10
C SER A 29 -7.11 -1.40 19.24
N ASP A 30 -6.92 -0.94 20.47
CA ASP A 30 -7.40 -1.67 21.65
C ASP A 30 -8.92 -1.88 21.59
N GLY A 31 -9.35 -3.14 21.69
CA GLY A 31 -10.77 -3.54 21.65
C GLY A 31 -11.49 -3.43 20.29
N GLY A 32 -10.77 -3.26 19.17
CA GLY A 32 -11.41 -3.08 17.85
C GLY A 32 -10.71 -3.81 16.71
N THR A 33 -11.38 -3.91 15.56
CA THR A 33 -10.85 -4.50 14.32
C THR A 33 -10.18 -3.46 13.41
N THR A 34 -9.92 -2.27 13.94
CA THR A 34 -9.33 -1.15 13.21
C THR A 34 -7.85 -1.01 13.54
N LYS A 35 -7.15 -0.34 12.64
CA LYS A 35 -5.72 -0.06 12.77
C LYS A 35 -5.45 0.95 13.90
N ALA A 36 -4.47 0.67 14.79
CA ALA A 36 -4.09 1.58 15.87
C ALA A 36 -3.52 2.91 15.35
N LYS A 37 -2.83 2.86 14.22
CA LYS A 37 -2.31 4.01 13.47
C LYS A 37 -2.68 3.86 12.00
N PRO A 38 -2.72 4.96 11.21
CA PRO A 38 -2.94 4.85 9.77
C PRO A 38 -1.93 3.90 9.11
N LEU A 39 -2.39 3.10 8.14
CA LEU A 39 -1.48 2.28 7.33
C LEU A 39 -0.73 3.19 6.35
N LEU A 40 0.58 3.34 6.55
CA LEU A 40 1.44 4.15 5.69
C LEU A 40 2.45 3.28 4.95
N ALA A 41 2.50 3.41 3.64
CA ALA A 41 3.47 2.73 2.79
C ALA A 41 3.71 3.54 1.51
N PHE A 42 4.92 3.47 0.96
CA PHE A 42 5.27 4.11 -0.30
C PHE A 42 5.12 3.12 -1.44
N ALA A 43 4.37 3.54 -2.46
CA ALA A 43 4.07 2.72 -3.63
C ALA A 43 4.87 3.23 -4.84
N LYS A 44 5.64 2.35 -5.47
CA LYS A 44 6.29 2.60 -6.76
C LYS A 44 5.62 1.76 -7.85
N PRO A 45 5.09 2.37 -8.94
CA PRO A 45 4.54 1.60 -10.05
C PRO A 45 5.56 0.60 -10.59
N ARG A 46 5.13 -0.63 -10.88
CA ARG A 46 6.02 -1.66 -11.46
C ARG A 46 6.17 -1.54 -12.97
N LEU A 47 5.17 -1.00 -13.64
CA LEU A 47 5.23 -0.75 -15.07
C LEU A 47 5.97 0.55 -15.36
N SER A 48 6.57 0.59 -16.53
CA SER A 48 7.34 1.75 -17.00
C SER A 48 6.45 2.97 -17.22
N PRO A 49 6.92 4.21 -16.98
CA PRO A 49 6.09 5.42 -17.12
C PRO A 49 5.39 5.56 -18.47
N GLU A 50 6.00 5.05 -19.54
CA GLU A 50 5.52 5.15 -20.93
C GLU A 50 4.20 4.40 -21.15
N VAL A 51 3.86 3.39 -20.33
CA VAL A 51 2.56 2.70 -20.45
C VAL A 51 1.40 3.50 -19.85
N TYR A 52 1.71 4.56 -19.11
CA TYR A 52 0.73 5.47 -18.54
C TYR A 52 0.62 6.78 -19.33
N ASP A 53 1.41 6.93 -20.40
CA ASP A 53 1.31 8.08 -21.30
C ASP A 53 -0.02 8.00 -22.06
N ILE A 54 -0.97 8.85 -21.67
CA ILE A 54 -2.24 9.02 -22.38
C ILE A 54 -2.03 10.20 -23.32
N ARG A 55 -1.59 9.90 -24.54
CA ARG A 55 -1.64 10.87 -25.64
C ARG A 55 -3.07 11.19 -26.05
#